data_AF-A0A2V5MQ43-F1
#
_entry.id   AF-A0A2V5MQ43-F1
#
_cell.length_a   1.000
_cell.length_b   1.000
_cell.length_c   1.000
_cell.angle_alpha   90.00
_cell.angle_beta   90.00
_cell.angle_gamma   90.00
#
_symmetry.space_group_name_H-M   'P 1'
#
loop_
_entity.id
_entity.type
_entity.pdbx_description
1 polymer ?
#
loop_
_entity_poly.entity_id
_entity_poly.type
_entity_poly.pdbx_seq_one_letter_code
_entity_poly.pdbx_strand_id
1 'polypeptide(L)'
;MVIARATRHQDGVTLVETLVAVVLVGAFFATIFEVNAVCLRYIEASKEAVAAVQGVQDRIEGLRNLCFTNLTSSTYMMNPQPTPSPSGPRPVSLVYPSNSSNLAARVTEEVTVSAYPSGSPSVTYNRGPGAAVYPSAYPNATGDFSSISLVRVKVRYTWNSAVGGRQQNEETETLIAAGTKK
;
A
#
# COMPACT_ATOMS: atom_id res chain seq x y z
N MET A 1 2.17 -85.18 -22.92
CA MET A 1 2.49 -83.73 -23.01
C MET A 1 1.30 -82.96 -22.45
N VAL A 2 1.36 -82.59 -21.16
CA VAL A 2 0.28 -81.86 -20.49
C VAL A 2 0.71 -80.39 -20.41
N ILE A 3 0.05 -79.53 -21.18
CA ILE A 3 0.27 -78.08 -21.13
C ILE A 3 -0.52 -77.56 -19.93
N ALA A 4 0.18 -77.29 -18.83
CA ALA A 4 -0.41 -76.64 -17.66
C ALA A 4 -0.77 -75.19 -18.03
N ARG A 5 -2.06 -74.87 -17.92
CA ARG A 5 -2.61 -73.54 -18.19
C ARG A 5 -2.29 -72.64 -16.99
N ALA A 6 -1.54 -71.56 -17.21
CA ALA A 6 -1.26 -70.58 -16.17
C ALA A 6 -2.56 -69.89 -15.73
N THR A 7 -3.04 -70.21 -14.53
CA THR A 7 -4.12 -69.51 -13.87
C THR A 7 -3.59 -68.15 -13.41
N ARG A 8 -3.92 -67.07 -14.14
CA ARG A 8 -3.73 -65.71 -13.62
C ARG A 8 -4.60 -65.56 -12.39
N HIS A 9 -3.97 -65.51 -11.21
CA HIS A 9 -4.62 -65.00 -10.02
C HIS A 9 -4.94 -63.52 -10.28
N GLN A 10 -6.23 -63.20 -10.32
CA GLN A 10 -6.68 -61.82 -10.14
C GLN A 10 -6.65 -61.57 -8.64
N ASP A 11 -5.55 -61.01 -8.15
CA ASP A 11 -5.46 -60.58 -6.77
C ASP A 11 -6.43 -59.42 -6.56
N GLY A 12 -7.49 -59.67 -5.80
CA GLY A 12 -8.46 -58.65 -5.39
C GLY A 12 -7.79 -57.64 -4.47
N VAL A 13 -8.07 -56.35 -4.68
CA VAL A 13 -7.57 -55.25 -3.85
C VAL A 13 -7.93 -55.53 -2.39
N THR A 14 -6.95 -55.57 -1.50
CA THR A 14 -7.22 -55.88 -0.09
C THR A 14 -7.87 -54.67 0.59
N LEU A 15 -8.72 -54.89 1.61
CA LEU A 15 -9.38 -53.81 2.36
C LEU A 15 -8.37 -52.82 2.97
N VAL A 16 -7.19 -53.33 3.37
CA VAL A 16 -6.11 -52.51 3.89
C VAL A 16 -5.53 -51.60 2.80
N GLU A 17 -5.35 -52.10 1.58
CA GLU A 17 -4.84 -51.33 0.45
C GLU A 17 -5.80 -50.22 0.02
N THR A 18 -7.11 -50.49 0.01
CA THR A 18 -8.11 -49.46 -0.28
C THR A 18 -8.17 -48.39 0.80
N LEU A 19 -8.00 -48.76 2.07
CA LEU A 19 -7.96 -47.81 3.19
C LEU A 19 -6.73 -46.90 3.10
N VAL A 20 -5.54 -47.46 2.81
CA VAL A 20 -4.32 -46.68 2.58
C VAL A 20 -4.49 -45.74 1.39
N ALA A 21 -5.06 -46.21 0.28
CA ALA A 21 -5.32 -45.38 -0.89
C ALA A 21 -6.26 -44.20 -0.57
N VAL A 22 -7.35 -44.44 0.17
CA VAL A 22 -8.29 -43.37 0.58
C VAL A 22 -7.60 -42.34 1.48
N VAL A 23 -6.74 -42.77 2.41
CA VAL A 23 -5.98 -41.84 3.27
C VAL A 23 -5.02 -40.99 2.46
N LEU A 24 -4.29 -41.58 1.51
CA LEU A 24 -3.36 -40.84 0.63
C LEU A 24 -4.10 -39.83 -0.24
N VAL A 25 -5.24 -40.22 -0.81
CA VAL A 25 -6.10 -39.33 -1.62
C VAL A 25 -6.66 -38.21 -0.76
N GLY A 26 -7.14 -38.51 0.46
CA GLY A 26 -7.64 -37.52 1.40
C GLY A 26 -6.57 -36.51 1.82
N ALA A 27 -5.37 -36.99 2.17
CA ALA A 27 -4.23 -36.12 2.50
C ALA A 27 -3.84 -35.25 1.31
N PHE A 28 -3.82 -35.81 0.10
CA PHE A 28 -3.54 -35.06 -1.12
C PHE A 28 -4.56 -33.92 -1.34
N PHE A 29 -5.85 -34.20 -1.23
CA PHE A 29 -6.87 -33.15 -1.34
C PHE A 29 -6.74 -32.09 -0.25
N ALA A 30 -6.46 -32.47 0.99
CA ALA A 30 -6.23 -31.52 2.07
C ALA A 30 -5.06 -30.57 1.76
N THR A 31 -3.94 -31.11 1.24
CA THR A 31 -2.78 -30.28 0.84
C THR A 31 -3.10 -29.34 -0.30
N ILE A 32 -3.92 -29.75 -1.29
CA ILE A 32 -4.35 -28.87 -2.39
C ILE A 32 -5.14 -27.67 -1.85
N PHE A 33 -6.08 -27.92 -0.93
CA PHE A 33 -6.88 -26.83 -0.35
C PHE A 33 -6.04 -25.85 0.47
N GLU A 34 -5.08 -26.36 1.25
CA GLU A 34 -4.14 -25.52 1.99
C GLU A 34 -3.29 -24.65 1.06
N VAL A 35 -2.70 -25.23 0.02
CA VAL A 35 -1.89 -24.48 -0.97
C VAL A 35 -2.74 -23.40 -1.63
N ASN A 36 -3.97 -23.72 -2.05
CA ASN A 36 -4.88 -22.74 -2.64
C ASN A 36 -5.21 -21.60 -1.66
N ALA A 37 -5.44 -21.90 -0.38
CA ALA A 37 -5.69 -20.89 0.65
C ALA A 37 -4.47 -19.97 0.85
N VAL A 38 -3.26 -20.52 0.85
CA VAL A 38 -2.02 -19.74 0.94
C VAL A 38 -1.82 -18.85 -0.28
N CYS A 39 -2.07 -19.36 -1.50
CA CYS A 39 -1.98 -18.56 -2.72
C CYS A 39 -2.93 -17.35 -2.71
N LEU A 40 -4.18 -17.54 -2.28
CA LEU A 40 -5.14 -16.43 -2.19
C LEU A 40 -4.72 -15.36 -1.18
N ARG A 41 -4.19 -15.77 -0.02
CA ARG A 41 -3.63 -14.85 0.99
C ARG A 41 -2.45 -14.05 0.43
N TYR A 42 -1.58 -14.70 -0.35
CA TYR A 42 -0.45 -14.03 -0.98
C TYR A 42 -0.89 -13.02 -2.04
N ILE A 43 -1.94 -13.33 -2.81
CA ILE A 43 -2.53 -12.40 -3.78
C ILE A 43 -3.09 -11.17 -3.08
N GLU A 44 -3.77 -11.33 -1.95
CA GLU A 44 -4.29 -10.19 -1.17
C GLU A 44 -3.16 -9.30 -0.64
N ALA A 45 -2.13 -9.89 -0.05
CA ALA A 45 -0.94 -9.15 0.40
C ALA A 45 -0.25 -8.42 -0.77
N SER A 46 -0.16 -9.06 -1.94
CA SER A 46 0.43 -8.45 -3.14
C SER A 46 -0.40 -7.27 -3.65
N LYS A 47 -1.73 -7.35 -3.60
CA LYS A 47 -2.63 -6.24 -3.94
C LYS A 47 -2.44 -5.07 -2.99
N GLU A 48 -2.29 -5.33 -1.70
CA GLU A 48 -1.98 -4.27 -0.72
C GLU A 48 -0.63 -3.62 -1.02
N ALA A 49 0.42 -4.40 -1.31
CA ALA A 49 1.72 -3.84 -1.66
C ALA A 49 1.67 -2.94 -2.92
N VAL A 50 1.04 -3.41 -4.00
CA VAL A 50 0.90 -2.62 -5.24
C VAL A 50 0.06 -1.35 -5.00
N ALA A 51 -1.03 -1.47 -4.25
CA ALA A 51 -1.87 -0.32 -3.91
C ALA A 51 -1.13 0.70 -3.05
N ALA A 52 -0.23 0.26 -2.16
CA ALA A 52 0.61 1.15 -1.37
C ALA A 52 1.56 1.92 -2.29
N VAL A 53 2.31 1.22 -3.15
CA VAL A 53 3.22 1.84 -4.14
C VAL A 53 2.48 2.87 -4.99
N GLN A 54 1.34 2.50 -5.57
CA GLN A 54 0.51 3.42 -6.34
C GLN A 54 0.06 4.63 -5.49
N GLY A 55 -0.36 4.40 -4.25
CA GLY A 55 -0.78 5.47 -3.34
C GLY A 55 0.32 6.48 -3.04
N VAL A 56 1.55 6.02 -2.77
CA VAL A 56 2.69 6.90 -2.51
C VAL A 56 3.12 7.63 -3.78
N GLN A 57 3.11 6.96 -4.94
CA GLN A 57 3.45 7.55 -6.24
C GLN A 57 2.42 8.59 -6.71
N ASP A 58 1.12 8.29 -6.62
CA ASP A 58 0.05 9.24 -6.95
C ASP A 58 0.15 10.49 -6.07
N ARG A 59 0.47 10.31 -4.78
CA ARG A 59 0.67 11.43 -3.86
C ARG A 59 1.89 12.26 -4.26
N ILE A 60 3.04 11.64 -4.51
CA ILE A 60 4.26 12.38 -4.81
C ILE A 60 4.15 13.12 -6.14
N GLU A 61 3.50 12.52 -7.15
CA GLU A 61 3.25 13.17 -8.44
C GLU A 61 2.25 14.32 -8.30
N GLY A 62 1.22 14.16 -7.47
CA GLY A 62 0.32 15.26 -7.11
C GLY A 62 1.09 16.44 -6.51
N LEU A 63 1.94 16.19 -5.50
CA LEU A 63 2.74 17.21 -4.81
C LEU A 63 3.79 17.84 -5.73
N ARG A 64 4.39 17.06 -6.64
CA ARG A 64 5.33 17.55 -7.66
C ARG A 64 4.67 18.45 -8.70
N ASN A 65 3.39 18.25 -8.98
CA ASN A 65 2.61 19.08 -9.90
C ASN A 65 1.99 20.30 -9.23
N LEU A 66 2.04 20.39 -7.91
CA LEU A 66 1.57 21.56 -7.17
C LEU A 66 2.57 22.73 -7.31
N CYS A 67 2.07 23.97 -7.33
CA CYS A 67 2.96 25.13 -7.29
C CYS A 67 3.67 25.21 -5.93
N PHE A 68 4.90 25.71 -5.94
CA PHE A 68 5.76 25.69 -4.76
C PHE A 68 5.12 26.41 -3.56
N THR A 69 4.46 27.55 -3.79
CA THR A 69 3.79 28.34 -2.74
C THR A 69 2.65 27.57 -2.07
N ASN A 70 1.92 26.72 -2.81
CA ASN A 70 0.85 25.91 -2.27
C ASN A 70 1.41 24.67 -1.55
N LEU A 71 2.49 24.07 -2.05
CA LEU A 71 3.17 22.94 -1.42
C LEU A 71 3.71 23.30 -0.02
N THR A 72 4.27 24.50 0.12
CA THR A 72 4.83 24.99 1.40
C THR A 72 3.79 25.65 2.30
N SER A 73 2.57 25.87 1.82
CA SER A 73 1.49 26.48 2.59
C SER A 73 0.72 25.42 3.37
N SER A 74 0.83 25.45 4.71
CA SER A 74 0.01 24.59 5.57
C SER A 74 -1.49 24.84 5.36
N THR A 75 -1.88 26.10 5.13
CA THR A 75 -3.27 26.45 4.83
C THR A 75 -3.78 25.77 3.57
N TYR A 76 -2.98 25.69 2.51
CA TYR A 76 -3.39 24.98 1.29
C TYR A 76 -3.46 23.47 1.52
N MET A 77 -2.40 22.90 2.12
CA MET A 77 -2.23 21.46 2.32
C MET A 77 -3.29 20.84 3.25
N MET A 78 -3.82 21.65 4.18
CA MET A 78 -4.83 21.25 5.16
C MET A 78 -6.26 21.66 4.78
N ASN A 79 -6.47 22.36 3.66
CA ASN A 79 -7.80 22.85 3.29
C ASN A 79 -8.55 21.81 2.43
N PRO A 80 -9.78 21.40 2.79
CA PRO A 80 -10.60 20.52 1.95
C PRO A 80 -10.97 21.14 0.60
N GLN A 81 -11.03 22.47 0.52
CA GLN A 81 -11.35 23.21 -0.71
C GLN A 81 -10.34 24.32 -0.92
N PRO A 82 -9.09 23.99 -1.31
CA PRO A 82 -8.04 24.96 -1.46
C PRO A 82 -8.30 25.86 -2.68
N THR A 83 -8.02 27.15 -2.54
CA THR A 83 -8.08 28.15 -3.62
C THR A 83 -6.67 28.50 -4.13
N PRO A 84 -6.45 28.59 -5.46
CA PRO A 84 -7.40 28.32 -6.53
C PRO A 84 -7.82 26.83 -6.57
N SER A 85 -9.11 26.60 -6.84
CA SER A 85 -9.62 25.24 -7.00
C SER A 85 -8.86 24.58 -8.15
N PRO A 86 -8.32 23.36 -7.97
CA PRO A 86 -7.66 22.66 -9.06
C PRO A 86 -8.64 22.49 -10.21
N SER A 87 -8.17 22.67 -11.45
CA SER A 87 -8.93 22.46 -12.68
C SER A 87 -9.18 20.97 -12.99
N GLY A 88 -9.24 20.12 -11.96
CA GLY A 88 -9.33 18.67 -12.07
C GLY A 88 -10.18 18.03 -10.96
N PRO A 89 -10.43 16.70 -11.02
CA PRO A 89 -11.49 16.05 -10.24
C PRO A 89 -11.29 16.03 -8.72
N ARG A 90 -10.07 16.29 -8.21
CA ARG A 90 -9.75 16.29 -6.77
C ARG A 90 -8.61 17.26 -6.44
N PRO A 91 -8.68 18.02 -5.33
CA PRO A 91 -7.55 18.79 -4.86
C PRO A 91 -6.43 17.89 -4.32
N VAL A 92 -5.17 18.26 -4.60
CA VAL A 92 -3.94 17.61 -4.10
C VAL A 92 -3.77 17.79 -2.57
N SER A 93 -4.73 18.46 -1.92
CA SER A 93 -4.83 18.58 -0.46
C SER A 93 -4.66 17.23 0.24
N LEU A 94 -4.03 17.27 1.41
CA LEU A 94 -3.78 16.08 2.22
C LEU A 94 -5.01 15.64 3.02
N VAL A 95 -6.10 16.41 2.96
CA VAL A 95 -7.38 16.06 3.58
C VAL A 95 -7.95 14.77 2.99
N TYR A 96 -7.74 14.54 1.68
CA TYR A 96 -8.28 13.39 0.98
C TYR A 96 -7.24 12.29 0.74
N PRO A 97 -7.68 11.02 0.59
CA PRO A 97 -6.85 9.94 0.06
C PRO A 97 -6.18 10.31 -1.27
N SER A 98 -4.96 9.85 -1.50
CA SER A 98 -4.22 10.12 -2.75
C SER A 98 -4.88 9.50 -3.97
N ASN A 99 -5.55 8.36 -3.79
CA ASN A 99 -6.29 7.66 -4.84
C ASN A 99 -7.56 6.99 -4.29
N SER A 100 -8.28 6.28 -5.17
CA SER A 100 -9.52 5.59 -4.85
C SER A 100 -9.32 4.12 -4.44
N SER A 101 -8.09 3.69 -4.15
CA SER A 101 -7.84 2.32 -3.69
C SER A 101 -8.48 2.06 -2.34
N ASN A 102 -9.00 0.84 -2.13
CA ASN A 102 -9.49 0.41 -0.82
C ASN A 102 -8.41 0.49 0.26
N LEU A 103 -7.14 0.33 -0.11
CA LEU A 103 -6.03 0.48 0.82
C LEU A 103 -5.85 1.94 1.27
N ALA A 104 -6.12 2.91 0.40
CA ALA A 104 -5.94 4.33 0.71
C ALA A 104 -6.88 4.82 1.83
N ALA A 105 -8.01 4.12 2.04
CA ALA A 105 -8.90 4.35 3.18
C ALA A 105 -8.44 3.69 4.49
N ARG A 106 -7.50 2.73 4.42
CA ARG A 106 -7.01 1.92 5.56
C ARG A 106 -5.61 2.31 6.04
N VAL A 107 -4.86 3.07 5.24
CA VAL A 107 -3.49 3.50 5.57
C VAL A 107 -3.48 4.73 6.46
N THR A 108 -2.44 4.81 7.28
CA THR A 108 -1.95 6.08 7.81
C THR A 108 -0.97 6.66 6.78
N GLU A 109 -1.29 7.81 6.20
CA GLU A 109 -0.39 8.57 5.31
C GLU A 109 0.31 9.67 6.11
N GLU A 110 1.63 9.71 6.01
CA GLU A 110 2.45 10.78 6.55
C GLU A 110 3.17 11.49 5.40
N VAL A 111 3.04 12.81 5.34
CA VAL A 111 3.74 13.65 4.36
C VAL A 111 4.60 14.65 5.11
N THR A 112 5.92 14.55 4.96
CA THR A 112 6.86 15.49 5.54
C THR A 112 7.45 16.38 4.46
N VAL A 113 7.33 17.69 4.63
CA VAL A 113 7.97 18.70 3.81
C VAL A 113 9.04 19.35 4.66
N SER A 114 10.31 19.28 4.24
CA SER A 114 11.43 19.89 4.94
C SER A 114 12.32 20.68 3.99
N ALA A 115 12.92 21.76 4.48
CA ALA A 115 13.87 22.52 3.68
C ALA A 115 15.11 21.67 3.38
N TYR A 116 15.67 21.82 2.19
CA TYR A 116 16.88 21.12 1.80
C TYR A 116 17.99 22.12 1.44
N PRO A 117 19.26 21.89 1.83
CA PRO A 117 19.77 20.71 2.56
C PRO A 117 19.64 20.80 4.09
N SER A 118 19.21 21.94 4.63
CA SER A 118 19.25 22.24 6.07
C SER A 118 18.38 21.33 6.94
N GLY A 119 17.33 20.72 6.39
CA GLY A 119 16.32 19.94 7.13
C GLY A 119 15.32 20.81 7.92
N SER A 120 15.54 22.13 7.98
CA SER A 120 14.74 23.08 8.75
C SER A 120 14.44 24.34 7.92
N PRO A 121 13.19 24.82 7.89
CA PRO A 121 12.02 24.31 8.62
C PRO A 121 11.49 22.97 8.08
N SER A 122 10.75 22.23 8.91
CA SER A 122 10.11 20.97 8.56
C SER A 122 8.69 20.91 9.11
N VAL A 123 7.77 20.39 8.30
CA VAL A 123 6.36 20.18 8.65
C VAL A 123 5.96 18.78 8.26
N THR A 124 5.39 18.04 9.19
CA THR A 124 4.84 16.70 8.95
C THR A 124 3.34 16.73 9.07
N TYR A 125 2.66 16.25 8.04
CA TYR A 125 1.22 16.11 7.95
C TYR A 125 0.87 14.63 8.12
N ASN A 126 -0.09 14.32 8.99
CA ASN A 126 -0.56 12.95 9.19
C ASN A 126 -2.05 12.84 8.85
N ARG A 127 -2.38 11.88 7.98
CA ARG A 127 -3.75 11.46 7.69
C ARG A 127 -3.93 10.03 8.20
N GLY A 128 -4.75 9.88 9.23
CA GLY A 128 -5.17 8.55 9.69
C GLY A 128 -6.09 7.83 8.69
N PRO A 129 -6.39 6.55 8.93
CA PRO A 129 -7.37 5.81 8.14
C PRO A 129 -8.74 6.50 8.16
N GLY A 130 -9.44 6.53 7.02
CA GLY A 130 -10.73 7.21 6.87
C GLY A 130 -10.73 8.38 5.88
N ALA A 131 -11.75 9.24 5.98
CA ALA A 131 -12.14 10.14 4.88
C ALA A 131 -11.62 11.59 4.97
N ALA A 132 -11.34 12.11 6.17
CA ALA A 132 -10.84 13.48 6.34
C ALA A 132 -10.20 13.62 7.72
N VAL A 133 -8.92 13.97 7.75
CA VAL A 133 -8.21 14.29 8.98
C VAL A 133 -7.58 15.66 8.80
N TYR A 134 -7.90 16.59 9.71
CA TYR A 134 -7.16 17.83 9.86
C TYR A 134 -5.70 17.46 10.06
N PRO A 135 -4.79 17.76 9.11
CA PRO A 135 -3.43 17.34 9.27
C PRO A 135 -2.86 17.99 10.53
N SER A 136 -2.42 17.20 11.51
CA SER A 136 -1.67 17.76 12.64
C SER A 136 -0.25 18.03 12.14
N ALA A 137 0.18 19.30 12.16
CA ALA A 137 1.59 19.61 12.03
C ALA A 137 2.28 19.13 13.31
N TYR A 138 3.17 18.15 13.23
CA TYR A 138 4.04 17.79 14.36
C TYR A 138 5.50 18.12 14.04
N PRO A 139 6.19 18.92 14.88
CA PRO A 139 5.62 19.76 15.94
C PRO A 139 4.65 20.80 15.33
N ASN A 140 3.79 21.44 16.14
CA ASN A 140 2.81 22.49 15.74
C ASN A 140 3.49 23.75 15.17
N ALA A 141 4.32 23.58 14.16
CA ALA A 141 5.13 24.58 13.52
C ALA A 141 4.65 24.68 12.08
N THR A 142 4.00 25.80 11.77
CA THR A 142 3.97 26.28 10.40
C THR A 142 5.41 26.60 10.03
N GLY A 143 6.09 25.66 9.37
CA GLY A 143 7.45 25.90 8.90
C GLY A 143 7.44 27.09 7.95
N ASP A 144 8.25 28.12 8.24
CA ASP A 144 8.34 29.29 7.37
C ASP A 144 9.31 29.02 6.21
N PHE A 145 8.75 28.59 5.08
CA PHE A 145 9.50 28.29 3.86
C PHE A 145 9.72 29.52 2.96
N SER A 146 9.42 30.75 3.41
CA SER A 146 9.47 31.97 2.56
C SER A 146 10.83 32.25 1.92
N SER A 147 11.93 31.84 2.57
CA SER A 147 13.31 31.98 2.09
C SER A 147 13.88 30.69 1.46
N ILE A 148 13.07 29.64 1.34
CA ILE A 148 13.50 28.32 0.89
C ILE A 148 13.17 28.14 -0.59
N SER A 149 14.18 27.76 -1.38
CA SER A 149 14.04 27.50 -2.82
C SER A 149 14.03 26.01 -3.18
N LEU A 150 14.22 25.12 -2.20
CA LEU A 150 14.30 23.68 -2.41
C LEU A 150 13.79 22.95 -1.16
N VAL A 151 12.80 22.07 -1.34
CA VAL A 151 12.25 21.24 -0.27
C VAL A 151 12.42 19.76 -0.60
N ARG A 152 12.63 18.96 0.45
CA ARG A 152 12.47 17.52 0.42
C ARG A 152 11.05 17.18 0.84
N VAL A 153 10.36 16.42 0.00
CA VAL A 153 9.04 15.88 0.30
C VAL A 153 9.17 14.38 0.47
N LYS A 154 8.83 13.89 1.66
CA LYS A 154 8.77 12.47 1.99
C LYS A 154 7.32 12.08 2.20
N VAL A 155 6.87 11.02 1.54
CA VAL A 155 5.54 10.43 1.72
C VAL A 155 5.72 9.01 2.23
N ARG A 156 5.03 8.67 3.31
CA ARG A 156 5.08 7.36 3.96
C ARG A 156 3.68 6.83 4.17
N TYR A 157 3.43 5.61 3.71
CA TYR A 157 2.20 4.87 3.97
C TYR A 157 2.52 3.80 5.00
N THR A 158 1.66 3.66 6.00
CA THR A 158 1.76 2.61 7.01
C THR A 158 0.40 1.94 7.14
N TRP A 159 0.35 0.61 7.05
CA TRP A 159 -0.88 -0.17 7.21
C TRP A 159 -0.61 -1.50 7.89
N ASN A 160 -1.64 -2.11 8.45
CA ASN A 160 -1.56 -3.49 8.93
C ASN A 160 -2.04 -4.41 7.81
N SER A 161 -1.19 -5.38 7.44
CA SER A 161 -1.51 -6.40 6.43
C SER A 161 -2.77 -7.16 6.84
N ALA A 162 -3.66 -7.41 5.88
CA ALA A 162 -4.84 -8.26 6.11
C ALA A 162 -4.45 -9.66 6.61
N VAL A 163 -3.29 -10.16 6.20
CA VAL A 163 -2.79 -11.49 6.56
C VAL A 163 -1.73 -11.37 7.65
N GLY A 164 -2.03 -11.93 8.82
CA GLY A 164 -1.09 -12.00 9.95
C GLY A 164 -0.88 -10.68 10.70
N GLY A 165 -1.60 -9.62 10.34
CA GLY A 165 -1.65 -8.36 11.09
C GLY A 165 -0.33 -7.59 11.18
N ARG A 166 0.69 -8.00 10.41
CA ARG A 166 2.00 -7.35 10.42
C ARG A 166 1.88 -5.95 9.85
N GLN A 167 2.45 -4.98 10.55
CA GLN A 167 2.58 -3.63 10.04
C GLN A 167 3.54 -3.63 8.84
N GLN A 168 3.10 -3.00 7.77
CA GLN A 168 3.83 -2.76 6.54
C GLN A 168 3.98 -1.26 6.35
N ASN A 169 5.02 -0.88 5.64
CA ASN A 169 5.26 0.50 5.24
C ASN A 169 5.75 0.56 3.79
N GLU A 170 5.45 1.68 3.15
CA GLU A 170 5.98 2.05 1.84
C GLU A 170 6.31 3.53 1.89
N GLU A 171 7.47 3.93 1.39
CA GLU A 171 7.89 5.32 1.42
C GLU A 171 8.60 5.75 0.15
N THR A 172 8.42 7.03 -0.18
CA THR A 172 9.16 7.67 -1.27
C THR A 172 9.55 9.07 -0.87
N GLU A 173 10.67 9.54 -1.41
CA GLU A 173 11.12 10.91 -1.23
C GLU A 173 11.51 11.54 -2.56
N THR A 174 11.29 12.84 -2.68
CA THR A 174 11.70 13.63 -3.84
C THR A 174 12.14 15.03 -3.39
N LEU A 175 13.01 15.64 -4.19
CA LEU A 175 13.32 17.06 -4.06
C LEU A 175 12.44 17.86 -5.00
N ILE A 176 11.90 18.99 -4.53
CA ILE A 176 11.07 19.91 -5.30
C ILE A 176 11.65 21.32 -5.15
N ALA A 177 12.10 21.90 -6.25
CA ALA A 177 12.61 23.26 -6.29
C ALA A 177 11.49 24.27 -6.51
N ALA A 178 11.71 25.51 -6.06
CA ALA A 178 10.92 26.68 -6.40
C ALA A 178 11.12 27.03 -7.88
N GLY A 179 10.49 26.26 -8.76
CA GLY A 179 10.42 26.53 -10.20
C GLY A 179 9.17 27.33 -10.56
N THR A 180 9.21 28.05 -11.67
CA THR A 180 8.11 28.85 -12.25
C THR A 180 7.01 27.99 -12.88
N LYS A 181 6.55 26.93 -12.21
CA LYS A 181 5.27 26.30 -12.57
C LYS A 181 4.17 27.31 -12.23
N LYS A 182 3.71 28.03 -13.26
CA LYS A 182 2.58 28.96 -13.21
C LYS A 182 1.28 28.21 -12.95
#